data_AF-A0AAU4YYY5-F1
#
_entry.id   AF-A0AAU4YYY5-F1
#
_cell.length_a   1.000
_cell.length_b   1.000
_cell.length_c   1.000
_cell.angle_alpha   90.00
_cell.angle_beta   90.00
_cell.angle_gamma   90.00
#
_symmetry.space_group_name_H-M   'P 1'
#
loop_
_entity.id
_entity.type
_entity.pdbx_description
1 polymer ?
#
loop_
_entity_poly.entity_id
_entity_poly.type
_entity_poly.pdbx_seq_one_letter_code
_entity_poly.pdbx_strand_id
1 'polypeptide(L)'
;MHDARTRIADALTDSGRCERETALLVLGHAMRWAADTLGGTGTPYAAEDVDGADALTALYALDDALAHTHDLADALPALLRAARAGERLGRDIQNLMAELTSLAGRIAVERAALDEFLARETELRQRLAEHEKLRHEVDELRRLEALVAELDDVRAQRAAIDVRLRELRDQDPDAADQELRTAADSLLRLTEQQLSALAPRTRQSLQQVAAAQRELEDTRRRMSESTQELSSLQEMLESVRAEYGTVLASLTRHARADRELAHALHEAADDDEVRAPGLTPAEVAVLTETVERRLAEADRALRRILVDRSAPDADGQRKITSSPA
;
A
#
# COMPACT_ATOMS: atom_id res chain seq x y z
N MET A 1 10.09 -31.55 0.85
CA MET A 1 9.27 -30.81 1.85
C MET A 1 9.33 -31.39 3.27
N HIS A 2 9.78 -32.63 3.48
CA HIS A 2 9.80 -33.32 4.79
C HIS A 2 11.07 -33.11 5.64
N ASP A 3 11.83 -32.04 5.40
CA ASP A 3 13.27 -32.07 5.75
C ASP A 3 13.66 -31.13 6.91
N ALA A 4 13.00 -29.98 7.09
CA ALA A 4 13.39 -29.04 8.16
C ALA A 4 12.76 -29.35 9.54
N ARG A 5 11.46 -29.68 9.59
CA ARG A 5 10.78 -30.04 10.85
C ARG A 5 11.33 -31.33 11.45
N THR A 6 11.65 -32.30 10.62
CA THR A 6 12.27 -33.58 11.02
C THR A 6 13.67 -33.33 11.58
N ARG A 7 14.50 -32.51 10.91
CA ARG A 7 15.83 -32.13 11.42
C ARG A 7 15.80 -31.37 12.74
N ILE A 8 14.78 -30.53 12.97
CA ILE A 8 14.57 -29.87 14.26
C ILE A 8 14.22 -30.89 15.34
N ALA A 9 13.30 -31.82 15.05
CA ALA A 9 12.92 -32.89 15.98
C ALA A 9 14.11 -33.81 16.31
N ASP A 10 14.88 -34.21 15.29
CA ASP A 10 16.06 -35.04 15.44
C ASP A 10 17.12 -34.35 16.30
N ALA A 11 17.39 -33.06 16.07
CA ALA A 11 18.31 -32.27 16.88
C ALA A 11 17.88 -32.16 18.35
N LEU A 12 16.57 -32.07 18.64
CA LEU A 12 16.04 -32.03 20.01
C LEU A 12 16.11 -33.39 20.71
N THR A 13 16.09 -34.50 19.96
CA THR A 13 16.13 -35.86 20.51
C THR A 13 17.55 -36.41 20.71
N ASP A 14 18.57 -35.78 20.11
CA ASP A 14 19.97 -36.17 20.23
C ASP A 14 20.56 -35.75 21.59
N SER A 15 20.53 -36.67 22.56
CA SER A 15 21.07 -36.48 23.91
C SER A 15 22.60 -36.45 23.99
N GLY A 16 23.31 -36.64 22.87
CA GLY A 16 24.78 -36.63 22.82
C GLY A 16 25.41 -35.24 22.74
N ARG A 17 24.62 -34.19 22.47
CA ARG A 17 25.11 -32.82 22.26
C ARG A 17 24.87 -31.94 23.48
N CYS A 18 25.67 -30.89 23.60
CA CYS A 18 25.41 -29.87 24.62
C CYS A 18 24.20 -29.01 24.22
N GLU A 19 23.39 -28.59 25.19
CA GLU A 19 22.15 -27.82 24.97
C GLU A 19 22.36 -26.57 24.10
N ARG A 20 23.52 -25.93 24.22
CA ARG A 20 23.89 -24.74 23.45
C ARG A 20 24.09 -25.04 21.96
N GLU A 21 24.68 -26.18 21.63
CA GLU A 21 24.88 -26.62 20.24
C GLU A 21 23.55 -27.02 19.61
N THR A 22 22.71 -27.75 20.36
CA THR A 22 21.35 -28.10 19.95
C THR A 22 20.49 -26.86 19.67
N ALA A 23 20.54 -25.85 20.55
CA ALA A 23 19.78 -24.61 20.38
C ALA A 23 20.19 -23.82 19.12
N LEU A 24 21.49 -23.71 18.82
CA LEU A 24 21.99 -23.02 17.63
C LEU A 24 21.68 -23.78 16.33
N LEU A 25 21.73 -25.11 16.36
CA LEU A 25 21.33 -25.94 15.22
C LEU A 25 19.84 -25.81 14.93
N VAL A 26 19.00 -25.86 15.97
CA VAL A 26 17.56 -25.63 15.85
C VAL A 26 17.27 -24.24 15.29
N LEU A 27 17.94 -23.19 15.78
CA LEU A 27 17.81 -21.84 15.25
C LEU A 27 18.20 -21.75 13.77
N GLY A 28 19.31 -22.38 13.37
CA GLY A 28 19.75 -22.41 11.98
C GLY A 28 18.78 -23.15 11.05
N HIS A 29 18.20 -24.26 11.52
CA HIS A 29 17.16 -24.99 10.78
C HIS A 29 15.84 -24.22 10.71
N ALA A 30 15.46 -23.55 11.80
CA ALA A 30 14.25 -22.73 11.85
C ALA A 30 14.35 -21.51 10.92
N MET A 31 15.48 -20.80 10.90
CA MET A 31 15.70 -19.65 10.01
C MET A 31 15.67 -20.05 8.53
N ARG A 32 16.29 -21.20 8.19
CA ARG A 32 16.26 -21.71 6.82
C ARG A 32 14.84 -22.11 6.42
N TRP A 33 14.12 -22.79 7.30
CA TRP A 33 12.74 -23.17 7.07
C TRP A 33 11.84 -21.94 6.89
N ALA A 34 11.98 -20.92 7.73
CA ALA A 34 11.25 -19.66 7.64
C ALA A 34 11.52 -18.96 6.30
N ALA A 35 12.78 -18.85 5.89
CA ALA A 35 13.17 -18.27 4.61
C ALA A 35 12.57 -19.03 3.41
N ASP A 36 12.58 -20.37 3.46
CA ASP A 36 12.00 -21.22 2.40
C ASP A 36 10.47 -21.08 2.34
N THR A 37 9.80 -20.95 3.50
CA THR A 37 8.34 -20.78 3.57
C THR A 37 7.88 -19.38 3.18
N LEU A 38 8.65 -18.34 3.51
CA LEU A 38 8.34 -16.95 3.17
C LEU A 38 8.73 -16.61 1.72
N GLY A 39 9.77 -17.25 1.18
CA GLY A 39 10.29 -17.04 -0.17
C GLY A 39 9.49 -17.73 -1.29
N GLY A 40 8.43 -18.48 -0.96
CA GLY A 40 7.48 -19.03 -1.95
C GLY A 40 8.06 -20.03 -2.95
N THR A 41 9.22 -20.64 -2.70
CA THR A 41 9.87 -21.57 -3.66
C THR A 41 9.27 -22.99 -3.64
N GLY A 42 8.22 -23.23 -2.84
CA GLY A 42 7.74 -24.57 -2.53
C GLY A 42 6.41 -25.03 -3.16
N THR A 43 5.56 -24.14 -3.67
CA THR A 43 4.25 -24.54 -4.22
C THR A 43 3.87 -23.73 -5.47
N PRO A 44 3.74 -24.38 -6.65
CA PRO A 44 3.35 -23.71 -7.91
C PRO A 44 1.86 -23.35 -7.99
N TYR A 45 1.11 -23.46 -6.91
CA TYR A 45 -0.31 -23.15 -6.84
C TYR A 45 -0.55 -22.23 -5.62
N ALA A 46 -1.38 -21.21 -5.80
CA ALA A 46 -1.84 -20.21 -4.81
C ALA A 46 -1.07 -18.87 -4.71
N ALA A 47 -0.73 -18.26 -5.85
CA ALA A 47 -0.55 -16.80 -5.88
C ALA A 47 -1.90 -16.05 -5.82
N GLU A 48 -3.04 -16.75 -5.96
CA GLU A 48 -4.38 -16.15 -6.00
C GLU A 48 -5.15 -16.26 -4.66
N ASP A 49 -4.65 -17.00 -3.66
CA ASP A 49 -5.38 -17.29 -2.41
C ASP A 49 -4.50 -17.17 -1.15
N VAL A 50 -3.49 -16.30 -1.15
CA VAL A 50 -2.87 -15.91 0.13
C VAL A 50 -3.83 -14.93 0.81
N ASP A 51 -4.64 -15.45 1.73
CA ASP A 51 -5.49 -14.63 2.59
C ASP A 51 -4.62 -13.55 3.26
N GLY A 52 -5.00 -12.29 3.08
CA GLY A 52 -4.29 -11.16 3.67
C GLY A 52 -4.19 -11.28 5.20
N ALA A 53 -5.15 -11.97 5.83
CA ALA A 53 -5.12 -12.26 7.26
C ALA A 53 -3.96 -13.21 7.65
N ASP A 54 -3.69 -14.23 6.83
CA ASP A 54 -2.60 -15.19 7.07
C ASP A 54 -1.23 -14.54 6.84
N ALA A 55 -1.10 -13.70 5.81
CA ALA A 55 0.12 -12.93 5.56
C ALA A 55 0.42 -11.94 6.70
N LEU A 56 -0.60 -11.25 7.22
CA LEU A 56 -0.45 -10.36 8.38
C LEU A 56 -0.06 -11.15 9.63
N THR A 57 -0.70 -12.29 9.88
CA THR A 57 -0.37 -13.15 11.02
C THR A 57 1.08 -13.65 10.97
N ALA A 58 1.55 -14.06 9.79
CA ALA A 58 2.95 -14.45 9.58
C ALA A 58 3.92 -13.28 9.82
N LEU A 59 3.55 -12.06 9.44
CA LEU A 59 4.35 -10.86 9.68
C LEU A 59 4.43 -10.50 11.17
N TYR A 60 3.33 -10.63 11.92
CA TYR A 60 3.34 -10.45 13.38
C TYR A 60 4.23 -11.50 14.06
N ALA A 61 4.11 -12.77 13.68
CA ALA A 61 4.93 -13.83 14.25
C ALA A 61 6.44 -13.66 13.93
N LEU A 62 6.78 -13.15 12.74
CA LEU A 62 8.16 -12.82 12.39
C LEU A 62 8.71 -11.69 13.26
N ASP A 63 7.89 -10.67 13.50
CA ASP A 63 8.30 -9.55 14.33
C ASP A 63 8.48 -9.93 15.80
N ASP A 64 7.56 -10.72 16.36
CA ASP A 64 7.74 -11.29 17.70
C ASP A 64 9.06 -12.06 17.78
N ALA A 65 9.40 -12.84 16.75
CA ALA A 65 10.69 -13.53 16.68
C ALA A 65 11.89 -12.55 16.60
N LEU A 66 11.76 -11.44 15.87
CA LEU A 66 12.78 -10.38 15.80
C LEU A 66 12.95 -9.65 17.13
N ALA A 67 11.90 -9.47 17.93
CA ALA A 67 12.01 -8.84 19.25
C ALA A 67 12.99 -9.59 20.18
N HIS A 68 13.07 -10.91 20.05
CA HIS A 68 13.97 -11.76 20.84
C HIS A 68 15.43 -11.77 20.32
N THR A 69 15.72 -11.10 19.19
CA THR A 69 17.09 -11.01 18.67
C THR A 69 18.00 -10.17 19.55
N HIS A 70 17.43 -9.28 20.39
CA HIS A 70 18.20 -8.50 21.36
C HIS A 70 18.83 -9.39 22.44
N ASP A 71 18.09 -10.38 22.95
CA ASP A 71 18.60 -11.34 23.94
C ASP A 71 19.76 -12.16 23.35
N LEU A 72 19.70 -12.46 22.05
CA LEU A 72 20.79 -13.12 21.32
C LEU A 72 22.02 -12.20 21.19
N ALA A 73 21.80 -10.91 20.95
CA ALA A 73 22.85 -9.89 20.87
C ALA A 73 23.59 -9.74 22.21
N ASP A 74 22.88 -9.83 23.33
CA ASP A 74 23.46 -9.75 24.68
C ASP A 74 24.26 -11.00 25.06
N ALA A 75 23.83 -12.19 24.60
CA ALA A 75 24.50 -13.45 24.90
C ALA A 75 25.78 -13.68 24.05
N LEU A 76 25.84 -13.12 22.85
CA LEU A 76 26.89 -13.36 21.87
C LEU A 76 28.31 -12.97 22.30
N PRO A 77 28.54 -11.82 22.97
CA PRO A 77 29.87 -11.42 23.42
C PRO A 77 30.48 -12.40 24.43
N ALA A 78 29.66 -13.08 25.23
CA ALA A 78 30.12 -14.13 26.14
C ALA A 78 30.54 -15.39 25.38
N LEU A 79 29.78 -15.76 24.34
CA LEU A 79 30.10 -16.88 23.45
C LEU A 79 31.40 -16.65 22.68
N LEU A 80 31.58 -15.47 22.07
CA LEU A 80 32.79 -15.14 21.30
C LEU A 80 34.05 -15.15 22.16
N ARG A 81 33.96 -14.66 23.40
CA ARG A 81 35.05 -14.73 24.39
C ARG A 81 35.38 -16.18 24.77
N ALA A 82 34.37 -17.01 24.99
CA ALA A 82 34.57 -18.42 25.34
C ALA A 82 35.15 -19.25 24.18
N ALA A 83 34.73 -18.98 22.95
CA ALA A 83 35.16 -19.68 21.75
C ALA A 83 36.57 -19.25 21.25
N ARG A 84 37.16 -18.18 21.82
CA ARG A 84 38.40 -17.56 21.33
C ARG A 84 38.35 -17.31 19.81
N ALA A 85 37.19 -16.88 19.32
CA ALA A 85 37.04 -16.55 17.91
C ALA A 85 38.06 -15.48 17.54
N GLY A 86 38.79 -15.67 16.44
CA GLY A 86 39.76 -14.68 15.97
C GLY A 86 39.11 -13.30 15.77
N GLU A 87 39.89 -12.24 15.94
CA GLU A 87 39.40 -10.84 15.94
C GLU A 87 38.58 -10.45 14.70
N ARG A 88 38.81 -11.10 13.56
CA ARG A 88 38.04 -10.87 12.32
C ARG A 88 36.61 -11.39 12.44
N LEU A 89 36.45 -12.66 12.81
CA LEU A 89 35.13 -13.28 12.99
C LEU A 89 34.33 -12.60 14.12
N GLY A 90 35.01 -12.22 15.20
CA GLY A 90 34.39 -11.46 16.29
C GLY A 90 33.82 -10.11 15.83
N ARG A 91 34.59 -9.36 15.02
CA ARG A 91 34.14 -8.07 14.45
C ARG A 91 33.00 -8.23 13.44
N ASP A 92 33.10 -9.19 12.53
CA ASP A 92 32.09 -9.41 11.49
C ASP A 92 30.73 -9.76 12.12
N ILE A 93 30.74 -10.64 13.13
CA ILE A 93 29.53 -11.04 13.86
C ILE A 93 28.98 -9.86 14.70
N GLN A 94 29.84 -9.08 15.36
CA GLN A 94 29.40 -7.90 16.12
C GLN A 94 28.76 -6.84 15.21
N ASN A 95 29.32 -6.60 14.03
CA ASN A 95 28.76 -5.67 13.04
C ASN A 95 27.38 -6.14 12.57
N LEU A 96 27.24 -7.41 12.20
CA LEU A 96 25.96 -7.97 11.76
C LEU A 96 24.88 -7.84 12.85
N MET A 97 25.23 -8.10 14.11
CA MET A 97 24.28 -7.95 15.22
C MET A 97 23.92 -6.49 15.49
N ALA A 98 24.86 -5.56 15.35
CA ALA A 98 24.58 -4.13 15.46
C ALA A 98 23.62 -3.66 14.36
N GLU A 99 23.80 -4.15 13.12
CA GLU A 99 22.90 -3.89 12.00
C GLU A 99 21.49 -4.46 12.26
N LEU A 100 21.39 -5.71 12.71
CA LEU A 100 20.10 -6.34 13.03
C LEU A 100 19.38 -5.62 14.18
N THR A 101 20.10 -5.25 15.24
CA THR A 101 19.52 -4.51 16.38
C THR A 101 19.04 -3.12 15.96
N SER A 102 19.82 -2.44 15.10
CA SER A 102 19.44 -1.14 14.54
C SER A 102 18.18 -1.24 13.67
N LEU A 103 18.09 -2.26 12.81
CA LEU A 103 16.92 -2.52 11.98
C LEU A 103 15.68 -2.86 12.82
N ALA A 104 15.82 -3.73 13.83
CA ALA A 104 14.74 -4.04 14.77
C ALA A 104 14.26 -2.79 15.50
N GLY A 105 15.18 -1.93 15.96
CA GLY A 105 14.85 -0.65 16.57
C GLY A 105 14.09 0.29 15.64
N ARG A 106 14.47 0.36 14.36
CA ARG A 106 13.74 1.14 13.34
C ARG A 106 12.32 0.60 13.13
N ILE A 107 12.16 -0.71 13.01
CA ILE A 107 10.85 -1.36 12.85
C ILE A 107 9.95 -1.04 14.06
N ALA A 108 10.49 -1.11 15.28
CA ALA A 108 9.73 -0.78 16.49
C ALA A 108 9.26 0.70 16.52
N VAL A 109 10.10 1.64 16.08
CA VAL A 109 9.72 3.07 15.99
C VAL A 109 8.63 3.30 14.94
N GLU A 110 8.78 2.72 13.74
CA GLU A 110 7.75 2.82 12.68
C GLU A 110 6.41 2.22 13.11
N ARG A 111 6.44 1.15 13.94
CA ARG A 111 5.24 0.55 14.53
C ARG A 111 4.57 1.47 15.53
N ALA A 112 5.32 2.05 16.45
CA ALA A 112 4.77 3.02 17.40
C ALA A 112 4.11 4.21 16.66
N ALA A 113 4.71 4.64 15.54
CA ALA A 113 4.12 5.65 14.68
C ALA A 113 2.82 5.16 14.01
N LEU A 114 2.79 3.94 13.47
CA LEU A 114 1.59 3.33 12.88
C LEU A 114 0.45 3.20 13.91
N ASP A 115 0.74 2.73 15.12
CA ASP A 115 -0.24 2.60 16.20
C ASP A 115 -0.82 3.96 16.58
N GLU A 116 0.01 5.01 16.63
CA GLU A 116 -0.46 6.39 16.84
C GLU A 116 -1.34 6.87 15.67
N PHE A 117 -0.99 6.55 14.43
CA PHE A 117 -1.83 6.87 13.26
C PHE A 117 -3.19 6.15 13.31
N LEU A 118 -3.21 4.86 13.66
CA LEU A 118 -4.45 4.10 13.80
C LEU A 118 -5.32 4.65 14.93
N ALA A 119 -4.72 5.00 16.09
CA ALA A 119 -5.44 5.64 17.18
C ALA A 119 -6.08 6.97 16.73
N ARG A 120 -5.32 7.84 16.04
CA ARG A 120 -5.85 9.08 15.47
C ARG A 120 -6.94 8.84 14.43
N GLU A 121 -6.81 7.81 13.61
CA GLU A 121 -7.82 7.44 12.63
C GLU A 121 -9.13 7.01 13.30
N THR A 122 -9.05 6.20 14.37
CA THR A 122 -10.25 5.84 15.15
C THR A 122 -10.91 7.05 15.81
N GLU A 123 -10.12 7.98 16.36
CA GLU A 123 -10.64 9.22 16.93
C GLU A 123 -11.32 10.10 15.87
N LEU A 124 -10.72 10.23 14.68
CA LEU A 124 -11.33 10.97 13.57
C LEU A 124 -12.63 10.33 13.09
N ARG A 125 -12.70 9.00 13.01
CA ARG A 125 -13.95 8.29 12.68
C ARG A 125 -15.04 8.56 13.73
N GLN A 126 -14.69 8.55 15.01
CA GLN A 126 -15.62 8.89 16.09
C GLN A 126 -16.13 10.33 15.97
N ARG A 127 -15.22 11.29 15.76
CA ARG A 127 -15.59 12.71 15.56
C ARG A 127 -16.46 12.93 14.33
N LEU A 128 -16.23 12.19 13.24
CA LEU A 128 -17.08 12.25 12.05
C LEU A 128 -18.49 11.72 12.34
N ALA A 129 -18.60 10.59 13.04
CA ALA A 129 -19.90 10.05 13.45
C ALA A 129 -20.64 11.01 14.40
N GLU A 130 -19.93 11.66 15.32
CA GLU A 130 -20.50 12.71 16.18
C GLU A 130 -20.98 13.91 15.35
N HIS A 131 -20.19 14.37 14.38
CA HIS A 131 -20.58 15.48 13.51
C HIS A 131 -21.80 15.14 12.63
N GLU A 132 -21.89 13.91 12.12
CA GLU A 132 -23.06 13.44 11.39
C GLU A 132 -24.31 13.43 12.26
N LYS A 133 -24.18 12.97 13.52
CA LYS A 133 -25.26 13.02 14.49
C LYS A 133 -25.70 14.46 14.80
N LEU A 134 -24.75 15.37 15.05
CA LEU A 134 -25.04 16.79 15.28
C LEU A 134 -25.70 17.44 14.05
N ARG A 135 -25.29 17.08 12.84
CA ARG A 135 -25.92 17.55 11.61
C ARG A 135 -27.37 17.09 11.51
N HIS A 136 -27.65 15.83 11.85
CA HIS A 136 -29.02 15.31 11.89
C HIS A 136 -29.86 16.04 12.94
N GLU A 137 -29.32 16.29 14.13
CA GLU A 137 -29.99 17.07 15.18
C GLU A 137 -30.30 18.50 14.73
N VAL A 138 -29.36 19.18 14.05
CA VAL A 138 -29.58 20.53 13.49
C VAL A 138 -30.65 20.52 12.40
N ASP A 139 -30.66 19.53 11.52
CA ASP A 139 -31.67 19.43 10.47
C ASP A 139 -33.07 19.17 11.06
N GLU A 140 -33.18 18.38 12.13
CA GLU A 140 -34.45 18.18 12.85
C GLU A 140 -34.89 19.46 13.57
N LEU A 141 -33.97 20.21 14.19
CA LEU A 141 -34.30 21.52 14.79
C LEU A 141 -34.82 22.51 13.75
N ARG A 142 -34.19 22.60 12.58
CA ARG A 142 -34.67 23.44 11.47
C ARG A 142 -36.05 23.02 10.97
N ARG A 143 -36.31 21.72 10.93
CA ARG A 143 -37.63 21.18 10.58
C ARG A 143 -38.67 21.57 11.62
N LEU A 144 -38.36 21.48 12.90
CA LEU A 144 -39.25 21.90 13.99
C LEU A 144 -39.50 23.41 13.94
N GLU A 145 -38.48 24.23 13.70
CA GLU A 145 -38.63 25.68 13.50
C GLU A 145 -39.55 26.01 12.33
N ALA A 146 -39.39 25.32 11.19
CA ALA A 146 -40.28 25.49 10.03
C ALA A 146 -41.73 25.11 10.36
N LEU A 147 -41.94 24.00 11.07
CA LEU A 147 -43.27 23.57 11.52
C LEU A 147 -43.92 24.57 12.49
N VAL A 148 -43.14 25.19 13.37
CA VAL A 148 -43.64 26.24 14.27
C VAL A 148 -44.05 27.48 13.48
N ALA A 149 -43.25 27.89 12.50
CA ALA A 149 -43.60 29.01 11.61
C ALA A 149 -44.88 28.72 10.81
N GLU A 150 -45.02 27.52 10.24
CA GLU A 150 -46.24 27.09 9.55
C GLU A 150 -47.46 27.09 10.50
N LEU A 151 -47.27 26.68 11.75
CA LEU A 151 -48.34 26.64 12.74
C LEU A 151 -48.79 28.05 13.14
N ASP A 152 -47.86 29.00 13.27
CA ASP A 152 -48.18 30.40 13.54
C ASP A 152 -48.87 31.06 12.33
N ASP A 153 -48.47 30.73 11.09
CA ASP A 153 -49.17 31.15 9.88
C ASP A 153 -50.62 30.62 9.86
N VAL A 154 -50.84 29.36 10.20
CA VAL A 154 -52.19 28.76 10.30
C VAL A 154 -53.02 29.43 11.40
N ARG A 155 -52.42 29.75 12.55
CA ARG A 155 -53.11 30.50 13.62
C ARG A 155 -53.50 31.90 13.17
N ALA A 156 -52.62 32.59 12.45
CA ALA A 156 -52.90 33.92 11.89
C ALA A 156 -54.03 33.84 10.85
N GLN A 157 -54.02 32.83 9.97
CA GLN A 157 -55.09 32.58 9.01
C GLN A 157 -56.43 32.30 9.70
N ARG A 158 -56.43 31.46 10.75
CA ARG A 158 -57.65 31.18 11.53
C ARG A 158 -58.18 32.46 12.19
N ALA A 159 -57.32 33.26 12.80
CA ALA A 159 -57.73 34.52 13.43
C ALA A 159 -58.33 35.49 12.39
N ALA A 160 -57.74 35.58 11.19
CA ALA A 160 -58.27 36.38 10.11
C ALA A 160 -59.65 35.89 9.63
N ILE A 161 -59.83 34.57 9.48
CA ILE A 161 -61.13 33.96 9.14
C ILE A 161 -62.17 34.22 10.24
N ASP A 162 -61.82 34.08 11.51
CA ASP A 162 -62.71 34.31 12.65
C ASP A 162 -63.12 35.80 12.77
N VAL A 163 -62.25 36.74 12.40
CA VAL A 163 -62.60 38.16 12.27
C VAL A 163 -63.60 38.34 11.12
N ARG A 164 -63.30 37.78 9.94
CA ARG A 164 -64.13 37.92 8.75
C ARG A 164 -65.52 37.31 8.92
N LEU A 165 -65.61 36.14 9.57
CA LEU A 165 -66.90 35.50 9.87
C LEU A 165 -67.75 36.30 10.85
N ARG A 166 -67.14 37.06 11.77
CA ARG A 166 -67.87 37.98 12.64
C ARG A 166 -68.38 39.18 11.84
N GLU A 167 -67.52 39.79 11.03
CA GLU A 167 -67.91 40.89 10.13
C GLU A 167 -69.08 40.51 9.21
N LEU A 168 -69.04 39.31 8.62
CA LEU A 168 -70.11 38.80 7.74
C LEU A 168 -71.40 38.45 8.49
N ARG A 169 -71.34 38.04 9.76
CA ARG A 169 -72.54 37.77 10.58
C ARG A 169 -73.26 39.05 11.01
N ASP A 170 -72.54 40.15 11.09
CA ASP A 170 -73.07 41.45 11.52
C ASP A 170 -73.61 42.30 10.34
N GLN A 171 -73.50 41.81 9.09
CA GLN A 171 -73.92 42.52 7.86
C GLN A 171 -75.15 41.88 7.16
N ASP A 172 -75.87 42.72 6.40
CA ASP A 172 -77.02 42.35 5.56
C ASP A 172 -76.65 41.26 4.53
N PRO A 173 -77.53 40.27 4.25
CA PRO A 173 -77.19 39.08 3.46
C PRO A 173 -76.80 39.37 2.00
N ASP A 174 -77.27 40.48 1.42
CA ASP A 174 -76.90 40.89 0.06
C ASP A 174 -75.49 41.52 -0.02
N ALA A 175 -74.98 42.11 1.08
CA ALA A 175 -73.62 42.65 1.14
C ALA A 175 -72.58 41.54 1.36
N ALA A 176 -72.94 40.49 2.09
CA ALA A 176 -72.09 39.33 2.35
C ALA A 176 -71.70 38.55 1.08
N ASP A 177 -72.62 38.46 0.11
CA ASP A 177 -72.39 37.77 -1.17
C ASP A 177 -71.38 38.51 -2.06
N GLN A 178 -71.40 39.86 -2.00
CA GLN A 178 -70.44 40.71 -2.69
C GLN A 178 -69.04 40.62 -2.06
N GLU A 179 -68.96 40.58 -0.72
CA GLU A 179 -67.70 40.38 -0.01
C GLU A 179 -67.11 38.99 -0.24
N LEU A 180 -67.93 37.93 -0.30
CA LEU A 180 -67.47 36.57 -0.61
C LEU A 180 -66.87 36.48 -2.02
N ARG A 181 -67.45 37.15 -3.02
CA ARG A 181 -66.85 37.24 -4.36
C ARG A 181 -65.49 37.96 -4.34
N THR A 182 -65.39 39.03 -3.57
CA THR A 182 -64.15 39.81 -3.43
C THR A 182 -63.07 39.00 -2.68
N ALA A 183 -63.48 38.20 -1.69
CA ALA A 183 -62.62 37.28 -0.95
C ALA A 183 -62.13 36.11 -1.83
N ALA A 184 -63.00 35.57 -2.70
CA ALA A 184 -62.64 34.55 -3.67
C ALA A 184 -61.64 35.07 -4.71
N ASP A 185 -61.84 36.29 -5.24
CA ASP A 185 -60.91 36.93 -6.17
C ASP A 185 -59.55 37.25 -5.52
N SER A 186 -59.54 37.65 -4.25
CA SER A 186 -58.29 37.90 -3.52
C SER A 186 -57.53 36.62 -3.19
N LEU A 187 -58.22 35.51 -2.89
CA LEU A 187 -57.61 34.19 -2.77
C LEU A 187 -57.03 33.70 -4.10
N LEU A 188 -57.75 33.87 -5.21
CA LEU A 188 -57.23 33.55 -6.55
C LEU A 188 -55.96 34.33 -6.86
N ARG A 189 -55.96 35.64 -6.61
CA ARG A 189 -54.75 36.48 -6.75
C ARG A 189 -53.60 36.04 -5.85
N LEU A 190 -53.87 35.66 -4.59
CA LEU A 190 -52.83 35.17 -3.68
C LEU A 190 -52.25 33.85 -4.17
N THR A 191 -53.09 32.94 -4.68
CA THR A 191 -52.62 31.65 -5.24
C THR A 191 -51.81 31.84 -6.52
N GLU A 192 -52.18 32.77 -7.40
CA GLU A 192 -51.38 33.13 -8.57
C GLU A 192 -50.03 33.78 -8.18
N GLN A 193 -50.01 34.62 -7.15
CA GLN A 193 -48.77 35.19 -6.62
C GLN A 193 -47.88 34.12 -6.00
N GLN A 194 -48.43 33.16 -5.26
CA GLN A 194 -47.65 32.06 -4.69
C GLN A 194 -47.11 31.10 -5.77
N LEU A 195 -47.90 30.79 -6.80
CA LEU A 195 -47.47 29.98 -7.95
C LEU A 195 -46.36 30.68 -8.75
N SER A 196 -46.49 31.98 -8.97
CA SER A 196 -45.47 32.77 -9.68
C SER A 196 -44.18 32.93 -8.86
N ALA A 197 -44.26 32.94 -7.53
CA ALA A 197 -43.09 32.95 -6.64
C ALA A 197 -42.39 31.58 -6.54
N LEU A 198 -43.15 30.48 -6.64
CA LEU A 198 -42.60 29.12 -6.62
C LEU A 198 -41.84 28.79 -7.92
N ALA A 199 -42.37 29.18 -9.08
CA ALA A 199 -41.77 28.90 -10.38
C ALA A 199 -40.24 29.23 -10.51
N PRO A 200 -39.74 30.41 -10.09
CA PRO A 200 -38.32 30.72 -10.14
C PRO A 200 -37.50 29.88 -9.14
N ARG A 201 -38.03 29.60 -7.95
CA ARG A 201 -37.35 28.76 -6.95
C ARG A 201 -37.19 27.32 -7.45
N THR A 202 -38.21 26.77 -8.11
CA THR A 202 -38.14 25.45 -8.73
C THR A 202 -37.13 25.44 -9.88
N ARG A 203 -37.11 26.48 -10.74
CA ARG A 203 -36.08 26.61 -11.80
C ARG A 203 -34.66 26.67 -11.23
N GLN A 204 -34.44 27.43 -10.16
CA GLN A 204 -33.12 27.53 -9.53
C GLN A 204 -32.68 26.18 -8.96
N SER A 205 -33.58 25.43 -8.31
CA SER A 205 -33.28 24.09 -7.80
C SER A 205 -32.93 23.11 -8.93
N LEU A 206 -33.65 23.15 -10.06
CA LEU A 206 -33.35 22.31 -11.23
C LEU A 206 -32.01 22.68 -11.86
N GLN A 207 -31.65 23.97 -11.90
CA GLN A 207 -30.33 24.41 -12.36
C GLN A 207 -29.20 23.93 -11.45
N GLN A 208 -29.39 23.97 -10.12
CA GLN A 208 -28.43 23.45 -9.15
C GLN A 208 -28.25 21.94 -9.29
N VAL A 209 -29.35 21.18 -9.45
CA VAL A 209 -29.29 19.73 -9.69
C VAL A 209 -28.58 19.42 -11.01
N ALA A 210 -28.87 20.16 -12.08
CA ALA A 210 -28.18 19.98 -13.36
C ALA A 210 -26.67 20.32 -13.28
N ALA A 211 -26.28 21.34 -12.50
CA ALA A 211 -24.87 21.66 -12.26
C ALA A 211 -24.18 20.53 -11.47
N ALA A 212 -24.79 20.05 -10.38
CA ALA A 212 -24.28 18.95 -9.59
C ALA A 212 -24.16 17.64 -10.39
N GLN A 213 -25.11 17.37 -11.31
CA GLN A 213 -25.04 16.23 -12.22
C GLN A 213 -23.83 16.32 -13.17
N ARG A 214 -23.55 17.51 -13.72
CA ARG A 214 -22.37 17.72 -14.57
C ARG A 214 -21.06 17.52 -13.80
N GLU A 215 -20.98 18.06 -12.58
CA GLU A 215 -19.81 17.83 -11.71
C GLU A 215 -19.62 16.35 -11.37
N LEU A 216 -20.71 15.61 -11.16
CA LEU A 216 -20.66 14.17 -10.95
C LEU A 216 -20.18 13.40 -12.19
N GLU A 217 -20.61 13.81 -13.39
CA GLU A 217 -20.14 13.21 -14.64
C GLU A 217 -18.64 13.49 -14.88
N ASP A 218 -18.19 14.72 -14.63
CA ASP A 218 -16.77 15.09 -14.76
C ASP A 218 -15.88 14.32 -13.78
N THR A 219 -16.32 14.18 -12.53
CA THR A 219 -15.58 13.41 -11.51
C THR A 219 -15.54 11.91 -11.84
N ARG A 220 -16.64 11.33 -12.33
CA ARG A 220 -16.66 9.95 -12.83
C ARG A 220 -15.70 9.75 -14.00
N ARG A 221 -15.65 10.71 -14.92
CA ARG A 221 -14.73 10.65 -16.06
C ARG A 221 -13.28 10.66 -15.59
N ARG A 222 -12.90 11.58 -14.69
CA ARG A 222 -11.55 11.61 -14.11
C ARG A 222 -11.20 10.30 -13.40
N MET A 223 -12.13 9.74 -12.63
CA MET A 223 -11.91 8.45 -11.97
C MET A 223 -11.65 7.32 -12.99
N SER A 224 -12.40 7.29 -14.09
CA SER A 224 -12.20 6.31 -15.15
C SER A 224 -10.84 6.46 -15.85
N GLU A 225 -10.41 7.71 -16.10
CA GLU A 225 -9.10 8.03 -16.66
C GLU A 225 -7.98 7.58 -15.71
N SER A 226 -8.06 7.91 -14.42
CA SER A 226 -7.08 7.47 -13.42
C SER A 226 -7.05 5.94 -13.24
N THR A 227 -8.19 5.26 -13.39
CA THR A 227 -8.25 3.79 -13.32
C THR A 227 -7.54 3.14 -14.51
N GLN A 228 -7.72 3.71 -15.71
CA GLN A 228 -7.01 3.26 -16.92
C GLN A 228 -5.51 3.53 -16.84
N GLU A 229 -5.12 4.69 -16.30
CA GLU A 229 -3.71 4.99 -16.04
C GLU A 229 -3.11 3.97 -15.08
N LEU A 230 -3.81 3.64 -13.98
CA LEU A 230 -3.37 2.66 -12.99
C LEU A 230 -3.21 1.27 -13.61
N SER A 231 -4.16 0.81 -14.43
CA SER A 231 -4.03 -0.49 -15.12
C SER A 231 -2.84 -0.49 -16.09
N SER A 232 -2.61 0.61 -16.82
CA SER A 232 -1.44 0.71 -17.71
C SER A 232 -0.11 0.67 -16.95
N LEU A 233 -0.04 1.32 -15.77
CA LEU A 233 1.13 1.30 -14.90
C LEU A 233 1.38 -0.10 -14.34
N GLN A 234 0.32 -0.85 -14.01
CA GLN A 234 0.42 -2.24 -13.56
C GLN A 234 0.96 -3.15 -14.67
N GLU A 235 0.44 -3.04 -15.90
CA GLU A 235 0.94 -3.78 -17.06
C GLU A 235 2.41 -3.48 -17.33
N MET A 236 2.84 -2.22 -17.22
CA MET A 236 4.25 -1.83 -17.33
C MET A 236 5.11 -2.41 -16.20
N LEU A 237 4.59 -2.47 -14.98
CA LEU A 237 5.30 -3.09 -13.86
C LEU A 237 5.48 -4.59 -14.06
N GLU A 238 4.45 -5.28 -14.56
CA GLU A 238 4.50 -6.70 -14.87
C GLU A 238 5.48 -7.00 -16.01
N SER A 239 5.50 -6.18 -17.06
CA SER A 239 6.46 -6.35 -18.16
C SER A 239 7.90 -6.16 -17.67
N VAL A 240 8.15 -5.14 -16.85
CA VAL A 240 9.47 -4.89 -16.24
C VAL A 240 9.86 -6.05 -15.32
N ARG A 241 8.94 -6.59 -14.52
CA ARG A 241 9.20 -7.77 -13.67
C ARG A 241 9.53 -9.00 -14.51
N ALA A 242 8.83 -9.22 -15.62
CA ALA A 242 9.11 -10.32 -16.54
C ALA A 242 10.50 -10.17 -17.17
N GLU A 243 10.86 -8.97 -17.63
CA GLU A 243 12.20 -8.67 -18.14
C GLU A 243 13.28 -8.94 -17.09
N TYR A 244 13.16 -8.39 -15.88
CA TYR A 244 14.12 -8.65 -14.82
C TYR A 244 14.18 -10.13 -14.41
N GLY A 245 13.05 -10.84 -14.43
CA GLY A 245 12.98 -12.28 -14.18
C GLY A 245 13.80 -13.07 -15.20
N THR A 246 13.72 -12.72 -16.49
CA THR A 246 14.53 -13.37 -17.53
C THR A 246 16.03 -13.11 -17.34
N VAL A 247 16.41 -11.88 -16.99
CA VAL A 247 17.80 -11.50 -16.71
C VAL A 247 18.34 -12.26 -15.50
N LEU A 248 17.60 -12.32 -14.39
CA LEU A 248 18.00 -13.06 -13.19
C LEU A 248 18.12 -14.57 -13.45
N ALA A 249 17.20 -15.15 -14.24
CA ALA A 249 17.28 -16.55 -14.64
C ALA A 249 18.53 -16.83 -15.50
N SER A 250 18.91 -15.89 -16.36
CA SER A 250 20.15 -15.98 -17.13
C SER A 250 21.39 -15.91 -16.21
N LEU A 251 21.43 -14.97 -15.27
CA LEU A 251 22.56 -14.78 -14.35
C LEU A 251 22.74 -15.98 -13.42
N THR A 252 21.64 -16.53 -12.89
CA THR A 252 21.68 -17.74 -12.06
C THR A 252 22.15 -18.96 -12.85
N ARG A 253 21.81 -19.07 -14.14
CA ARG A 253 22.35 -20.11 -15.03
C ARG A 253 23.85 -19.97 -15.23
N HIS A 254 24.35 -18.76 -15.47
CA HIS A 254 25.80 -18.50 -15.59
C HIS A 254 26.52 -18.80 -14.28
N ALA A 255 26.02 -18.29 -13.15
CA ALA A 255 26.62 -18.57 -11.83
C ALA A 255 26.59 -20.05 -11.43
N ARG A 256 25.67 -20.84 -12.00
CA ARG A 256 25.68 -22.31 -11.86
C ARG A 256 26.73 -22.94 -12.76
N ALA A 257 26.80 -22.55 -14.03
CA ALA A 257 27.82 -23.03 -14.96
C ALA A 257 29.24 -22.72 -14.45
N ASP A 258 29.45 -21.54 -13.86
CA ASP A 258 30.73 -21.14 -13.26
C ASP A 258 31.11 -22.03 -12.07
N ARG A 259 30.14 -22.43 -11.25
CA ARG A 259 30.35 -23.38 -10.14
C ARG A 259 30.66 -24.78 -10.64
N GLU A 260 29.94 -25.25 -11.66
CA GLU A 260 30.21 -26.55 -12.29
C GLU A 260 31.59 -26.57 -12.95
N LEU A 261 32.01 -25.49 -13.60
CA LEU A 261 33.34 -25.33 -14.17
C LEU A 261 34.44 -25.26 -13.09
N ALA A 262 34.21 -24.50 -12.01
CA ALA A 262 35.13 -24.45 -10.88
C ALA A 262 35.28 -25.83 -10.21
N HIS A 263 34.19 -26.60 -10.12
CA HIS A 263 34.22 -27.96 -9.59
C HIS A 263 34.98 -28.92 -10.51
N ALA A 264 34.72 -28.89 -11.81
CA ALA A 264 35.43 -29.71 -12.79
C ALA A 264 36.94 -29.38 -12.85
N LEU A 265 37.31 -28.11 -12.69
CA LEU A 265 38.72 -27.69 -12.57
C LEU A 265 39.36 -28.21 -11.28
N HIS A 266 38.61 -28.27 -10.17
CA HIS A 266 39.10 -28.80 -8.92
C HIS A 266 39.27 -30.33 -8.98
N GLU A 267 38.29 -31.06 -9.54
CA GLU A 267 38.40 -32.51 -9.76
C GLU A 267 39.55 -32.87 -10.70
N ALA A 268 39.76 -32.11 -11.78
CA ALA A 268 40.89 -32.31 -12.68
C ALA A 268 42.26 -31.95 -12.06
N ALA A 269 42.28 -31.15 -10.98
CA ALA A 269 43.48 -30.84 -10.23
C ALA A 269 43.81 -31.90 -9.14
N ASP A 270 42.80 -32.62 -8.65
CA ASP A 270 42.94 -33.68 -7.65
C ASP A 270 43.22 -35.07 -8.28
N ASP A 271 42.95 -35.26 -9.58
CA ASP A 271 43.25 -36.50 -10.31
C ASP A 271 44.73 -36.54 -10.77
N ASP A 272 45.62 -36.96 -9.86
CA ASP A 272 47.09 -36.95 -9.98
C ASP A 272 47.65 -37.95 -11.03
N GLU A 273 46.80 -38.71 -11.74
CA GLU A 273 47.22 -39.77 -12.69
C GLU A 273 47.15 -39.40 -14.18
N VAL A 274 46.65 -38.21 -14.57
CA VAL A 274 46.71 -37.76 -15.97
C VAL A 274 47.50 -36.46 -16.10
N ARG A 275 48.83 -36.58 -15.98
CA ARG A 275 49.75 -35.66 -16.67
C ARG A 275 49.64 -35.88 -18.18
N ALA A 276 48.52 -35.44 -18.76
CA ALA A 276 48.58 -34.81 -20.08
C ALA A 276 49.58 -33.64 -19.99
N PRO A 277 50.22 -33.19 -21.10
CA PRO A 277 51.07 -32.01 -21.07
C PRO A 277 50.18 -30.77 -20.85
N GLY A 278 49.73 -30.62 -19.61
CA GLY A 278 48.91 -29.54 -19.11
C GLY A 278 49.79 -28.34 -18.87
N LEU A 279 49.25 -27.18 -19.26
CA LEU A 279 49.86 -25.87 -19.14
C LEU A 279 50.55 -25.74 -17.78
N THR A 280 51.83 -25.40 -17.82
CA THR A 280 52.63 -25.13 -16.62
C THR A 280 51.96 -24.05 -15.77
N PRO A 281 52.19 -24.00 -14.45
CA PRO A 281 51.63 -22.95 -13.58
C PRO A 281 51.91 -21.52 -14.08
N ALA A 282 53.02 -21.33 -14.80
CA ALA A 282 53.36 -20.07 -15.47
C ALA A 282 52.45 -19.77 -16.67
N GLU A 283 52.08 -20.77 -17.46
CA GLU A 283 51.16 -20.60 -18.58
C GLU A 283 49.71 -20.40 -18.11
N VAL A 284 49.30 -21.02 -17.00
CA VAL A 284 48.01 -20.74 -16.34
C VAL A 284 47.97 -19.30 -15.83
N ALA A 285 49.04 -18.80 -15.21
CA ALA A 285 49.15 -17.41 -14.75
C ALA A 285 49.02 -16.39 -15.91
N VAL A 286 49.67 -16.68 -17.04
CA VAL A 286 49.57 -15.85 -18.26
C VAL A 286 48.16 -15.90 -18.85
N LEU A 287 47.49 -17.07 -18.80
CA LEU A 287 46.11 -17.20 -19.26
C LEU A 287 45.15 -16.42 -18.37
N THR A 288 45.31 -16.50 -17.04
CA THR A 288 44.49 -15.73 -16.08
C THR A 288 44.70 -14.23 -16.24
N GLU A 289 45.94 -13.76 -16.43
CA GLU A 289 46.21 -12.33 -16.68
C GLU A 289 45.59 -11.88 -18.01
N THR A 290 45.58 -12.75 -19.02
CA THR A 290 44.94 -12.47 -20.31
C THR A 290 43.42 -12.41 -20.19
N VAL A 291 42.82 -13.29 -19.38
CA VAL A 291 41.37 -13.31 -19.09
C VAL A 291 40.97 -12.08 -18.27
N GLU A 292 41.71 -11.73 -17.23
CA GLU A 292 41.49 -10.52 -16.43
C GLU A 292 41.56 -9.25 -17.29
N ARG A 293 42.54 -9.16 -18.19
CA ARG A 293 42.65 -8.04 -19.13
C ARG A 293 41.46 -7.94 -20.07
N ARG A 294 40.97 -9.08 -20.58
CA ARG A 294 39.79 -9.12 -21.47
C ARG A 294 38.50 -8.77 -20.73
N LEU A 295 38.34 -9.22 -19.48
CA LEU A 295 37.22 -8.83 -18.63
C LEU A 295 37.25 -7.32 -18.33
N ALA A 296 38.42 -6.76 -18.01
CA ALA A 296 38.57 -5.33 -17.80
C ALA A 296 38.28 -4.50 -19.06
N GLU A 297 38.59 -5.01 -20.26
CA GLU A 297 38.21 -4.38 -21.52
C GLU A 297 36.70 -4.45 -21.79
N ALA A 298 36.07 -5.60 -21.54
CA ALA A 298 34.63 -5.77 -21.66
C ALA A 298 33.87 -4.86 -20.69
N ASP A 299 34.34 -4.74 -19.44
CA ASP A 299 33.78 -3.84 -18.44
C ASP A 299 33.90 -2.37 -18.85
N ARG A 300 35.02 -1.96 -19.44
CA ARG A 300 35.17 -0.59 -19.98
C ARG A 300 34.23 -0.36 -21.17
N ALA A 301 34.02 -1.35 -22.03
CA ALA A 301 33.10 -1.25 -23.15
C ALA A 301 31.63 -1.14 -22.67
N LEU A 302 31.23 -1.97 -21.70
CA LEU A 302 29.92 -1.92 -21.08
C LEU A 302 29.68 -0.60 -20.34
N ARG A 303 30.67 -0.08 -19.60
CA ARG A 303 30.58 1.25 -18.98
C ARG A 303 30.41 2.37 -20.01
N ARG A 304 31.07 2.31 -21.17
CA ARG A 304 30.85 3.28 -22.25
C ARG A 304 29.43 3.19 -22.81
N ILE A 305 28.94 1.99 -23.10
CA ILE A 305 27.57 1.80 -23.62
C ILE A 305 26.53 2.26 -22.60
N LEU A 306 26.75 2.00 -21.30
CA LEU A 306 25.88 2.49 -20.25
C LEU A 306 25.94 4.01 -20.12
N VAL A 307 27.12 4.63 -20.21
CA VAL A 307 27.25 6.10 -20.21
C VAL A 307 26.62 6.72 -21.47
N ASP A 308 26.77 6.12 -22.64
CA ASP A 308 26.16 6.57 -23.90
C ASP A 308 24.63 6.42 -23.88
N ARG A 309 24.10 5.41 -23.17
CA ARG A 309 22.66 5.20 -22.96
C ARG A 309 22.09 6.05 -21.82
N SER A 310 22.92 6.47 -20.87
CA SER A 310 22.56 7.36 -19.75
C SER A 310 22.72 8.83 -20.09
N ALA A 311 23.52 9.15 -21.12
CA ALA A 311 23.55 10.47 -21.72
C ALA A 311 22.16 10.71 -22.34
N PRO A 312 21.39 11.67 -21.81
CA PRO A 312 19.97 11.78 -22.10
C PRO A 312 19.74 12.00 -23.59
N ASP A 313 18.61 11.47 -24.07
CA ASP A 313 17.85 11.88 -25.25
C ASP A 313 17.61 13.42 -25.25
N ALA A 314 18.68 14.20 -25.42
CA ALA A 314 18.63 15.64 -25.60
C ALA A 314 17.97 16.04 -26.94
N ASP A 315 17.71 15.06 -27.81
CA ASP A 315 16.99 15.22 -29.07
C ASP A 315 15.48 14.89 -28.94
N GLY A 316 15.06 14.22 -27.86
CA GLY A 316 13.65 13.90 -27.59
C GLY A 316 12.86 15.06 -26.96
N GLN A 317 13.50 15.89 -26.13
CA GLN A 317 12.83 17.04 -25.49
C GLN A 317 12.71 18.29 -26.38
N ARG A 318 13.47 18.40 -27.48
CA ARG A 318 13.35 19.56 -28.39
C ARG A 318 12.20 19.47 -29.39
N LYS A 319 11.59 18.30 -29.59
CA LYS A 319 10.47 18.12 -30.52
C LYS A 319 9.08 18.37 -29.92
N ILE A 320 8.95 18.47 -28.59
CA ILE A 320 7.64 18.71 -27.94
C ILE A 320 7.38 20.22 -27.70
N THR A 321 8.40 21.08 -27.80
CA THR A 321 8.24 22.54 -27.59
C THR A 321 8.16 23.38 -28.87
N SER A 322 8.12 22.79 -30.06
CA SER A 322 7.94 23.52 -31.32
C SER A 322 6.70 23.05 -32.09
N SER A 323 5.51 23.31 -31.53
CA SER A 323 4.29 23.42 -32.32
C SER A 323 4.00 24.91 -32.51
N PRO A 324 4.02 25.45 -33.74
CA PRO A 324 3.77 26.86 -33.99
C PRO A 324 2.27 27.17 -33.85
N ALA A 325 2.00 28.41 -33.42
CA ALA A 325 0.71 29.09 -33.45
C ALA A 325 0.24 29.38 -34.89
#